data_AF-A0A524ME43-F1
#
_entry.id   AF-A0A524ME43-F1
#
_cell.length_a   1.000
_cell.length_b   1.000
_cell.length_c   1.000
_cell.angle_alpha   90.00
_cell.angle_beta   90.00
_cell.angle_gamma   90.00
#
_symmetry.space_group_name_H-M   'P 1'
#
loop_
_entity.id
_entity.type
_entity.pdbx_description
1 polymer ?
#
loop_
_entity_poly.entity_id
_entity_poly.type
_entity_poly.pdbx_seq_one_letter_code
_entity_poly.pdbx_strand_id
1 'polypeptide(L)'
;MTQLARNRLTWSVLSIIVFAGLGSVAQDIDLPRLVPAFNQAYTEGPGAWGNCLLGTVGCPDQVCTTGCLVTAFSSVLAYFGVEVSVPARSSCTGEARSGMDPGIFNDWLREFGGYGRCAQDPVGNCCLIWEQLPVDLEITTHVNRNDIGLNPVSAVVIDHALRQGHLVVAGVHWGSSCNGGSTQTEDCHWVILTGKRNGTYTIVDPYNPDPTSPYGVRTTLDAGVHGSYIIDRFVVVVGPSVDDLHLEVQVSPLQASYRVGDPIRLAMVTPRSSGAFLPFARVTTPSGQIAYVVLDGADPSRARYSATRQSLVPDPRSLTSEWTWHSETFSAADVGRWSWEVWVERSLEPGTKIGRQTISYEVTSANETSPLGAAVLGILLVVAIAAIAFISTLQTGIE
;
A
#
# COMPACT_ATOMS: atom_id res chain seq x y z
N MET A 1 27.59 40.60 -77.60
CA MET A 1 27.44 39.13 -77.63
C MET A 1 28.32 38.54 -76.54
N THR A 2 27.87 37.42 -75.95
CA THR A 2 28.55 36.49 -75.03
C THR A 2 28.83 36.89 -73.56
N GLN A 3 27.87 36.50 -72.71
CA GLN A 3 27.97 35.73 -71.44
C GLN A 3 29.36 35.43 -70.84
N LEU A 4 29.46 35.55 -69.50
CA LEU A 4 29.92 34.53 -68.52
C LEU A 4 30.20 35.24 -67.17
N ALA A 5 29.27 35.26 -66.21
CA ALA A 5 29.03 34.20 -65.21
C ALA A 5 30.30 33.70 -64.50
N ARG A 6 30.52 34.14 -63.25
CA ARG A 6 31.09 33.30 -62.19
C ARG A 6 30.75 33.83 -60.80
N ASN A 7 29.69 33.25 -60.26
CA ASN A 7 29.33 33.24 -58.84
C ASN A 7 30.50 32.72 -58.01
N ARG A 8 30.90 33.46 -56.98
CA ARG A 8 31.57 32.90 -55.81
C ARG A 8 30.58 32.88 -54.67
N LEU A 9 30.14 31.67 -54.35
CA LEU A 9 29.35 31.30 -53.18
C LEU A 9 30.02 31.85 -51.91
N THR A 10 29.32 32.73 -51.21
CA THR A 10 29.51 32.93 -49.77
C THR A 10 28.89 31.75 -49.05
N TRP A 11 29.73 30.96 -48.37
CA TRP A 11 29.29 29.97 -47.40
C TRP A 11 28.81 30.68 -46.14
N SER A 12 27.54 31.08 -46.10
CA SER A 12 26.86 31.38 -44.84
C SER A 12 26.39 30.06 -44.25
N VAL A 13 27.13 29.55 -43.27
CA VAL A 13 26.65 28.46 -42.40
C VAL A 13 25.51 29.04 -41.57
N LEU A 14 24.29 28.93 -42.09
CA LEU A 14 23.08 29.18 -41.36
C LEU A 14 22.86 27.96 -40.44
N SER A 15 23.42 28.03 -39.23
CA SER A 15 23.07 27.14 -38.14
C SER A 15 21.62 27.40 -37.73
N ILE A 16 20.68 26.79 -38.46
CA ILE A 16 19.30 26.65 -37.98
C ILE A 16 19.36 25.64 -36.84
N ILE A 17 19.48 26.13 -35.60
CA ILE A 17 19.10 25.36 -34.42
C ILE A 17 17.58 25.26 -34.48
N VAL A 18 17.08 24.20 -35.11
CA VAL A 18 15.70 23.76 -34.96
C VAL A 18 15.60 23.24 -33.53
N PHE A 19 15.24 24.13 -32.59
CA PHE A 19 14.59 23.69 -31.36
C PHE A 19 13.26 23.06 -31.81
N ALA A 20 13.31 21.76 -32.11
CA ALA A 20 12.11 20.95 -32.12
C ALA A 20 11.53 21.11 -30.72
N GLY A 21 10.41 21.84 -30.63
CA GLY A 21 9.60 21.90 -29.43
C GLY A 21 9.20 20.48 -29.09
N LEU A 22 10.02 19.82 -28.27
CA LEU A 22 9.57 18.72 -27.45
C LEU A 22 8.51 19.35 -26.55
N GLY A 23 7.25 19.27 -27.00
CA GLY A 23 6.13 19.45 -26.10
C GLY A 23 6.43 18.56 -24.92
N SER A 24 6.68 19.18 -23.76
CA SER A 24 6.73 18.49 -22.49
C SER A 24 5.38 17.80 -22.36
N VAL A 25 5.31 16.53 -22.75
CA VAL A 25 4.19 15.68 -22.36
C VAL A 25 4.26 15.69 -20.85
N ALA A 26 3.33 16.41 -20.21
CA ALA A 26 3.22 16.42 -18.77
C ALA A 26 3.09 14.96 -18.35
N GLN A 27 4.15 14.42 -17.75
CA GLN A 27 4.14 13.04 -17.31
C GLN A 27 3.17 12.95 -16.14
N ASP A 28 2.19 12.07 -16.28
CA ASP A 28 1.31 11.73 -15.17
C ASP A 28 2.16 11.20 -14.01
N ILE A 29 1.80 11.61 -12.80
CA ILE A 29 2.41 11.17 -11.56
C ILE A 29 1.32 10.47 -10.78
N ASP A 30 1.54 9.22 -10.44
CA ASP A 30 0.67 8.44 -9.56
C ASP A 30 1.49 7.97 -8.37
N LEU A 31 0.90 8.05 -7.19
CA LEU A 31 1.47 7.43 -6.00
C LEU A 31 1.41 5.90 -6.09
N PRO A 32 2.31 5.18 -5.41
CA PRO A 32 2.32 3.71 -5.43
C PRO A 32 1.08 3.08 -4.77
N ARG A 33 0.33 3.86 -3.97
CA ARG A 33 -0.90 3.42 -3.29
C ARG A 33 -1.97 4.49 -3.25
N LEU A 34 -3.19 4.06 -2.99
CA LEU A 34 -4.32 4.94 -2.86
C LEU A 34 -4.34 5.55 -1.45
N VAL A 35 -4.19 6.87 -1.36
CA VAL A 35 -4.34 7.59 -0.08
C VAL A 35 -5.77 7.43 0.44
N PRO A 36 -6.02 6.94 1.67
CA PRO A 36 -7.35 6.90 2.26
C PRO A 36 -8.01 8.27 2.22
N ALA A 37 -9.28 8.35 1.84
CA ALA A 37 -9.99 9.62 1.73
C ALA A 37 -10.99 9.72 2.88
N PHE A 38 -10.59 10.22 4.04
CA PHE A 38 -11.50 10.41 5.17
C PHE A 38 -12.31 11.71 5.02
N ASN A 39 -13.57 11.68 5.47
CA ASN A 39 -14.46 12.85 5.48
C ASN A 39 -14.45 13.54 6.85
N GLN A 40 -14.04 14.81 6.94
CA GLN A 40 -14.10 15.57 8.19
C GLN A 40 -15.54 15.75 8.69
N ALA A 41 -16.52 15.81 7.79
CA ALA A 41 -17.93 16.06 8.10
C ALA A 41 -18.72 14.80 8.49
N TYR A 42 -18.05 13.65 8.64
CA TYR A 42 -18.67 12.38 9.01
C TYR A 42 -19.21 12.43 10.45
N THR A 43 -20.51 12.73 10.58
CA THR A 43 -21.19 12.94 11.88
C THR A 43 -22.25 11.88 12.15
N GLU A 44 -22.62 11.07 11.16
CA GLU A 44 -23.67 10.05 11.26
C GLU A 44 -23.14 8.66 10.89
N GLY A 45 -23.02 7.78 11.88
CA GLY A 45 -22.71 6.36 11.69
C GLY A 45 -21.72 5.81 12.72
N PRO A 46 -21.32 4.53 12.60
CA PRO A 46 -20.41 3.89 13.54
C PRO A 46 -19.07 4.61 13.62
N GLY A 47 -18.68 5.02 14.83
CA GLY A 47 -17.40 5.70 15.05
C GLY A 47 -17.29 7.10 14.46
N ALA A 48 -18.43 7.73 14.10
CA ALA A 48 -18.46 9.08 13.55
C ALA A 48 -17.69 10.07 14.41
N TRP A 49 -16.80 10.82 13.77
CA TRP A 49 -15.81 11.68 14.43
C TRP A 49 -16.09 13.17 14.26
N GLY A 50 -16.95 13.56 13.32
CA GLY A 50 -17.19 14.97 12.98
C GLY A 50 -17.62 15.81 14.19
N ASN A 51 -18.40 15.24 15.10
CA ASN A 51 -18.88 15.93 16.31
C ASN A 51 -17.86 15.91 17.47
N CYS A 52 -16.71 15.25 17.31
CA CYS A 52 -15.69 15.22 18.34
C CYS A 52 -15.03 16.60 18.46
N LEU A 53 -14.79 17.01 19.71
CA LEU A 53 -14.05 18.25 19.99
C LEU A 53 -12.64 18.14 19.39
N LEU A 54 -12.28 19.14 18.60
CA LEU A 54 -10.94 19.30 18.06
C LEU A 54 -10.04 19.87 19.16
N GLY A 55 -8.78 19.42 19.21
CA GLY A 55 -7.82 20.04 20.11
C GLY A 55 -8.05 19.75 21.59
N THR A 56 -7.32 20.47 22.45
CA THR A 56 -7.44 20.33 23.92
C THR A 56 -8.19 21.51 24.54
N VAL A 57 -8.17 21.58 25.88
CA VAL A 57 -8.96 22.53 26.69
C VAL A 57 -8.93 23.95 26.11
N GLY A 58 -10.11 24.53 25.95
CA GLY A 58 -10.30 25.89 25.45
C GLY A 58 -10.55 25.98 23.94
N CYS A 59 -10.29 24.91 23.18
CA CYS A 59 -10.63 24.87 21.75
C CYS A 59 -12.16 24.76 21.57
N PRO A 60 -12.82 25.73 20.91
CA PRO A 60 -14.27 25.71 20.71
C PRO A 60 -14.70 24.80 19.54
N ASP A 61 -13.74 24.29 18.77
CA ASP A 61 -13.98 23.69 17.47
C ASP A 61 -14.32 22.20 17.53
N GLN A 62 -14.92 21.73 16.45
CA GLN A 62 -15.19 20.33 16.18
C GLN A 62 -14.46 19.89 14.91
N VAL A 63 -14.20 18.59 14.78
CA VAL A 63 -13.56 18.02 13.58
C VAL A 63 -14.33 18.38 12.31
N CYS A 64 -15.67 18.39 12.34
CA CYS A 64 -16.49 18.75 11.19
C CYS A 64 -16.36 20.22 10.76
N THR A 65 -15.96 21.10 11.68
CA THR A 65 -15.93 22.56 11.46
C THR A 65 -14.56 23.01 10.95
N THR A 66 -13.48 22.61 11.62
CA THR A 66 -12.10 23.08 11.30
C THR A 66 -11.08 21.94 11.25
N GLY A 67 -11.52 20.68 11.29
CA GLY A 67 -10.66 19.50 11.34
C GLY A 67 -10.06 19.05 9.99
N CYS A 68 -10.03 19.90 8.96
CA CYS A 68 -9.51 19.55 7.63
C CYS A 68 -8.06 19.07 7.69
N LEU A 69 -7.21 19.75 8.46
CA LEU A 69 -5.80 19.39 8.61
C LEU A 69 -5.60 18.06 9.34
N VAL A 70 -6.34 17.84 10.43
CA VAL A 70 -6.30 16.58 11.18
C VAL A 70 -6.77 15.43 10.31
N THR A 71 -7.87 15.63 9.57
CA THR A 71 -8.41 14.64 8.64
C THR A 71 -7.40 14.31 7.53
N ALA A 72 -6.74 15.32 6.97
CA ALA A 72 -5.70 15.13 5.96
C ALA A 72 -4.49 14.35 6.52
N PHE A 73 -4.05 14.65 7.74
CA PHE A 73 -2.94 13.92 8.37
C PHE A 73 -3.32 12.50 8.80
N SER A 74 -4.57 12.23 9.19
CA SER A 74 -5.05 10.86 9.39
C SER A 74 -4.93 10.03 8.11
N SER A 75 -5.31 10.60 6.97
CA SER A 75 -5.14 9.97 5.66
C SER A 75 -3.66 9.72 5.32
N VAL A 76 -2.77 10.66 5.65
CA VAL A 76 -1.32 10.51 5.44
C VAL A 76 -0.74 9.40 6.31
N LEU A 77 -1.06 9.39 7.61
CA LEU A 77 -0.63 8.36 8.54
C LEU A 77 -1.14 6.97 8.11
N ALA A 78 -2.42 6.91 7.71
CA ALA A 78 -3.03 5.69 7.21
C ALA A 78 -2.38 5.19 5.91
N TYR A 79 -2.00 6.07 5.00
CA TYR A 79 -1.24 5.73 3.79
C TYR A 79 0.10 5.06 4.12
N PHE A 80 0.81 5.57 5.14
CA PHE A 80 2.04 4.95 5.64
C PHE A 80 1.80 3.72 6.54
N GLY A 81 0.55 3.35 6.80
CA GLY A 81 0.20 2.22 7.68
C GLY A 81 0.51 2.48 9.15
N VAL A 82 0.60 3.75 9.55
CA VAL A 82 0.72 4.13 10.96
C VAL A 82 -0.63 3.99 11.62
N GLU A 83 -0.65 3.28 12.74
CA GLU A 83 -1.83 3.08 13.57
C GLU A 83 -1.51 3.49 15.00
N VAL A 84 -2.53 3.97 15.70
CA VAL A 84 -2.43 4.34 17.11
C VAL A 84 -3.56 3.70 17.90
N SER A 85 -3.37 3.58 19.20
CA SER A 85 -4.37 3.06 20.13
C SER A 85 -4.77 4.13 21.12
N VAL A 86 -6.07 4.27 21.34
CA VAL A 86 -6.66 5.25 22.26
C VAL A 86 -7.54 4.50 23.28
N PRO A 87 -7.30 4.68 24.60
CA PRO A 87 -8.15 4.07 25.62
C PRO A 87 -9.54 4.74 25.66
N ALA A 88 -10.57 4.00 26.09
CA ALA A 88 -11.95 4.48 26.16
C ALA A 88 -12.12 5.84 26.86
N ARG A 89 -11.35 6.09 27.92
CA ARG A 89 -11.37 7.35 28.69
C ARG A 89 -10.93 8.59 27.89
N SER A 90 -10.13 8.37 26.85
CA SER A 90 -9.55 9.43 26.02
C SER A 90 -10.25 9.53 24.68
N SER A 91 -11.13 8.58 24.33
CA SER A 91 -11.87 8.63 23.08
C SER A 91 -13.15 9.45 23.18
N CYS A 92 -13.43 10.27 22.17
CA CYS A 92 -14.68 11.02 22.08
C CYS A 92 -15.93 10.15 21.94
N THR A 93 -15.78 8.89 21.51
CA THR A 93 -16.90 7.94 21.42
C THR A 93 -17.16 7.17 22.72
N GLY A 94 -16.25 7.28 23.70
CA GLY A 94 -16.30 6.52 24.95
C GLY A 94 -15.88 5.06 24.84
N GLU A 95 -15.38 4.63 23.68
CA GLU A 95 -14.92 3.27 23.41
C GLU A 95 -13.41 3.22 23.19
N ALA A 96 -12.76 2.12 23.56
CA ALA A 96 -11.36 1.93 23.21
C ALA A 96 -11.24 1.66 21.71
N ARG A 97 -10.35 2.39 21.03
CA ARG A 97 -10.20 2.33 19.57
C ARG A 97 -8.74 2.09 19.20
N SER A 98 -8.52 1.43 18.08
CA SER A 98 -7.20 1.23 17.48
C SER A 98 -7.30 1.26 15.97
N GLY A 99 -6.27 1.78 15.31
CA GLY A 99 -6.23 1.98 13.88
C GLY A 99 -5.86 3.42 13.51
N MET A 100 -6.41 3.92 12.41
CA MET A 100 -6.22 5.29 11.97
C MET A 100 -7.47 5.81 11.26
N ASP A 101 -8.07 6.84 11.84
CA ASP A 101 -9.12 7.68 11.27
C ASP A 101 -9.06 9.06 11.95
N PRO A 102 -9.79 10.09 11.48
CA PRO A 102 -9.73 11.42 12.06
C PRO A 102 -10.11 11.49 13.53
N GLY A 103 -11.04 10.65 13.99
CA GLY A 103 -11.43 10.58 15.40
C GLY A 103 -10.34 9.95 16.27
N ILE A 104 -9.83 8.79 15.86
CA ILE A 104 -8.74 8.09 16.57
C ILE A 104 -7.50 8.99 16.65
N PHE A 105 -7.14 9.65 15.54
CA PHE A 105 -5.96 10.51 15.51
C PHE A 105 -6.15 11.77 16.36
N ASN A 106 -7.30 12.45 16.26
CA ASN A 106 -7.64 13.58 17.13
C ASN A 106 -7.55 13.19 18.61
N ASP A 107 -8.16 12.07 19.00
CA ASP A 107 -8.14 11.62 20.39
C ASP A 107 -6.72 11.27 20.87
N TRP A 108 -5.91 10.66 20.00
CA TRP A 108 -4.50 10.40 20.29
C TRP A 108 -3.71 11.71 20.48
N LEU A 109 -3.86 12.69 19.58
CA LEU A 109 -3.22 13.99 19.71
C LEU A 109 -3.64 14.71 21.01
N ARG A 110 -4.90 14.56 21.43
CA ARG A 110 -5.40 15.14 22.69
C ARG A 110 -4.75 14.51 23.92
N GLU A 111 -4.58 13.18 23.92
CA GLU A 111 -3.94 12.45 25.03
C GLU A 111 -2.42 12.71 25.09
N PHE A 112 -1.75 12.77 23.94
CA PHE A 112 -0.28 12.80 23.86
C PHE A 112 0.32 14.19 23.61
N GLY A 113 -0.48 15.26 23.70
CA GLY A 113 0.02 16.64 23.60
C GLY A 113 0.33 17.08 22.17
N GLY A 114 -0.36 16.53 21.18
CA GLY A 114 -0.24 16.86 19.76
C GLY A 114 -0.85 18.20 19.34
N TYR A 115 -1.36 18.98 20.30
CA TYR A 115 -1.95 20.29 20.04
C TYR A 115 -1.26 21.41 20.82
N GLY A 116 -1.19 22.59 20.20
CA GLY A 116 -0.66 23.83 20.75
C GLY A 116 -1.49 25.04 20.37
N ARG A 117 -1.00 26.21 20.76
CA ARG A 117 -1.67 27.51 20.56
C ARG A 117 -1.37 28.09 19.19
N CYS A 118 -2.33 28.81 18.64
CA CYS A 118 -2.14 29.63 17.43
C CYS A 118 -2.74 31.01 17.61
N ALA A 119 -2.41 31.93 16.69
CA ALA A 119 -2.82 33.32 16.79
C ALA A 119 -4.34 33.49 16.86
N GLN A 120 -5.09 32.60 16.20
CA GLN A 120 -6.54 32.58 16.13
C GLN A 120 -7.19 31.97 17.39
N ASP A 121 -6.44 31.20 18.18
CA ASP A 121 -6.87 30.66 19.47
C ASP A 121 -5.77 30.84 20.53
N PRO A 122 -5.69 32.03 21.16
CA PRO A 122 -4.64 32.33 22.13
C PRO A 122 -4.86 31.65 23.49
N VAL A 123 -6.05 31.09 23.73
CA VAL A 123 -6.44 30.49 25.02
C VAL A 123 -6.54 28.98 24.94
N GLY A 124 -7.11 28.43 23.87
CA GLY A 124 -7.17 27.00 23.60
C GLY A 124 -5.98 26.48 22.77
N ASN A 125 -5.98 25.18 22.54
CA ASN A 125 -4.95 24.51 21.73
C ASN A 125 -5.62 23.76 20.57
N CYS A 126 -6.00 24.48 19.51
CA CYS A 126 -6.57 23.88 18.30
C CYS A 126 -5.51 23.50 17.25
N CYS A 127 -4.27 24.01 17.36
CA CYS A 127 -3.29 23.88 16.29
C CYS A 127 -2.40 22.65 16.44
N LEU A 128 -2.25 21.90 15.35
CA LEU A 128 -1.44 20.68 15.30
C LEU A 128 0.05 21.00 15.51
N ILE A 129 0.70 20.29 16.43
CA ILE A 129 2.16 20.37 16.62
C ILE A 129 2.82 19.25 15.83
N TRP A 130 3.46 19.61 14.71
CA TRP A 130 4.09 18.66 13.78
C TRP A 130 5.12 17.74 14.46
N GLU A 131 5.87 18.27 15.43
CA GLU A 131 6.91 17.54 16.17
C GLU A 131 6.35 16.47 17.12
N GLN A 132 5.05 16.50 17.40
CA GLN A 132 4.35 15.56 18.28
C GLN A 132 3.54 14.52 17.50
N LEU A 133 3.75 14.46 16.18
CA LEU A 133 3.19 13.38 15.36
C LEU A 133 3.89 12.05 15.65
N PRO A 134 3.24 10.91 15.36
CA PRO A 134 3.85 9.58 15.55
C PRO A 134 5.26 9.48 14.92
N VAL A 135 6.16 8.79 15.62
CA VAL A 135 7.64 8.92 15.59
C VAL A 135 8.40 8.53 14.29
N ASP A 136 7.72 8.34 13.18
CA ASP A 136 8.33 7.84 11.93
C ASP A 136 8.07 8.75 10.71
N LEU A 137 7.70 10.02 10.94
CA LEU A 137 7.49 11.00 9.87
C LEU A 137 8.57 12.08 9.86
N GLU A 138 9.13 12.34 8.68
CA GLU A 138 9.87 13.57 8.39
C GLU A 138 8.95 14.54 7.65
N ILE A 139 8.88 15.78 8.15
CA ILE A 139 8.01 16.83 7.60
C ILE A 139 8.86 18.02 7.20
N THR A 140 8.75 18.43 5.95
CA THR A 140 9.34 19.69 5.47
C THR A 140 8.24 20.65 5.03
N THR A 141 8.34 21.90 5.46
CA THR A 141 7.34 22.94 5.17
C THR A 141 7.82 23.89 4.09
N HIS A 142 6.93 24.22 3.16
CA HIS A 142 7.18 25.06 2.00
C HIS A 142 6.10 26.12 1.87
N VAL A 143 6.46 27.30 1.38
CA VAL A 143 5.52 28.41 1.12
C VAL A 143 5.54 28.73 -0.37
N ASN A 144 4.37 28.74 -1.00
CA ASN A 144 4.22 29.20 -2.37
C ASN A 144 4.22 30.74 -2.39
N ARG A 145 5.36 31.33 -2.76
CA ARG A 145 5.54 32.79 -2.79
C ARG A 145 4.91 33.48 -4.01
N ASN A 146 3.78 32.98 -4.49
CA ASN A 146 3.12 33.51 -5.68
C ASN A 146 1.64 33.67 -5.41
N ASP A 147 1.19 34.92 -5.53
CA ASP A 147 -0.19 35.32 -5.27
C ASP A 147 -1.16 34.82 -6.36
N ILE A 148 -0.63 34.33 -7.49
CA ILE A 148 -1.41 33.80 -8.62
C ILE A 148 -0.93 32.39 -8.97
N GLY A 149 -1.55 31.39 -8.35
CA GLY A 149 -1.31 29.98 -8.65
C GLY A 149 0.05 29.45 -8.17
N LEU A 150 0.38 28.23 -8.57
CA LEU A 150 1.57 27.53 -8.09
C LEU A 150 2.84 28.04 -8.77
N ASN A 151 3.82 28.50 -7.99
CA ASN A 151 5.11 28.90 -8.55
C ASN A 151 5.88 27.68 -9.12
N PRO A 152 6.72 27.87 -10.16
CA PRO A 152 7.40 26.74 -10.81
C PRO A 152 8.32 25.94 -9.88
N VAL A 153 8.93 26.58 -8.88
CA VAL A 153 9.81 25.92 -7.91
C VAL A 153 9.02 24.97 -7.02
N SER A 154 7.88 25.40 -6.49
CA SER A 154 6.97 24.58 -5.68
C SER A 154 6.43 23.43 -6.50
N ALA A 155 6.09 23.66 -7.77
CA ALA A 155 5.66 22.58 -8.67
C ALA A 155 6.74 21.50 -8.81
N VAL A 156 8.02 21.88 -8.95
CA VAL A 156 9.14 20.92 -9.00
C VAL A 156 9.28 20.15 -7.68
N VAL A 157 9.16 20.81 -6.53
CA VAL A 157 9.24 20.16 -5.22
C VAL A 157 8.11 19.14 -5.04
N ILE A 158 6.88 19.54 -5.36
CA ILE A 158 5.69 18.68 -5.26
C ILE A 158 5.81 17.49 -6.22
N ASP A 159 6.16 17.73 -7.49
CA ASP A 159 6.31 16.67 -8.49
C ASP A 159 7.41 15.68 -8.08
N HIS A 160 8.51 16.16 -7.51
CA HIS A 160 9.59 15.31 -7.01
C HIS A 160 9.13 14.45 -5.82
N ALA A 161 8.49 15.05 -4.82
CA ALA A 161 7.98 14.34 -3.65
C ALA A 161 6.98 13.24 -4.03
N LEU A 162 6.00 13.56 -4.88
CA LEU A 162 5.00 12.59 -5.34
C LEU A 162 5.64 11.43 -6.12
N ARG A 163 6.66 11.68 -6.94
CA ARG A 163 7.41 10.63 -7.65
C ARG A 163 8.21 9.71 -6.74
N GLN A 164 8.57 10.18 -5.56
CA GLN A 164 9.25 9.38 -4.53
C GLN A 164 8.27 8.63 -3.63
N GLY A 165 6.95 8.75 -3.88
CA GLY A 165 5.92 8.17 -3.02
C GLY A 165 5.71 8.93 -1.70
N HIS A 166 6.20 10.17 -1.61
CA HIS A 166 5.97 11.04 -0.46
C HIS A 166 4.65 11.79 -0.65
N LEU A 167 3.93 12.02 0.44
CA LEU A 167 2.66 12.73 0.41
C LEU A 167 2.87 14.23 0.54
N VAL A 168 2.01 15.00 -0.12
CA VAL A 168 1.98 16.45 0.01
C VAL A 168 0.64 16.86 0.57
N VAL A 169 0.63 17.52 1.72
CA VAL A 169 -0.57 18.15 2.29
C VAL A 169 -0.49 19.63 2.01
N ALA A 170 -1.44 20.16 1.24
CA ALA A 170 -1.45 21.53 0.77
C ALA A 170 -2.51 22.34 1.53
N GLY A 171 -2.07 23.46 2.10
CA GLY A 171 -2.95 24.52 2.57
C GLY A 171 -3.39 25.35 1.38
N VAL A 172 -4.70 25.49 1.21
CA VAL A 172 -5.31 26.06 0.01
C VAL A 172 -6.37 27.11 0.35
N HIS A 173 -6.60 27.99 -0.63
CA HIS A 173 -7.75 28.89 -0.67
C HIS A 173 -8.51 28.81 -2.00
N TRP A 174 -9.73 29.33 -1.99
CA TRP A 174 -10.53 29.56 -3.20
C TRP A 174 -11.00 31.02 -3.24
N GLY A 175 -10.94 31.64 -4.41
CA GLY A 175 -11.32 33.05 -4.56
C GLY A 175 -10.37 34.02 -3.87
N SER A 176 -10.86 35.22 -3.53
CA SER A 176 -10.01 36.33 -3.03
C SER A 176 -9.86 36.38 -1.50
N SER A 177 -10.52 35.51 -0.74
CA SER A 177 -10.55 35.59 0.73
C SER A 177 -10.99 34.26 1.35
N CYS A 178 -10.25 33.78 2.35
CA CYS A 178 -10.65 32.60 3.12
C CYS A 178 -11.70 32.86 4.19
N ASN A 179 -11.83 34.11 4.60
CA ASN A 179 -12.88 34.66 5.43
C ASN A 179 -13.00 36.11 4.99
N GLY A 180 -14.21 36.59 4.66
CA GLY A 180 -14.47 37.86 3.96
C GLY A 180 -14.03 39.17 4.64
N GLY A 181 -13.01 39.15 5.51
CA GLY A 181 -12.43 40.31 6.18
C GLY A 181 -10.91 40.27 6.43
N SER A 182 -10.17 39.23 6.01
CA SER A 182 -8.70 39.20 6.14
C SER A 182 -8.02 39.45 4.79
N THR A 183 -6.92 40.22 4.78
CA THR A 183 -6.08 40.46 3.60
C THR A 183 -4.94 39.45 3.48
N GLN A 184 -4.92 38.43 4.34
CA GLN A 184 -3.94 37.35 4.27
C GLN A 184 -4.56 36.20 3.49
N THR A 185 -3.81 35.65 2.54
CA THR A 185 -4.02 34.31 1.99
C THR A 185 -3.71 33.29 3.09
N GLU A 186 -4.60 33.21 4.09
CA GLU A 186 -4.57 32.15 5.10
C GLU A 186 -5.04 30.86 4.44
N ASP A 187 -4.56 29.68 4.86
CA ASP A 187 -5.13 28.44 4.33
C ASP A 187 -6.56 28.29 4.85
N CYS A 188 -7.55 28.42 3.96
CA CYS A 188 -8.94 28.13 4.30
C CYS A 188 -9.12 26.66 4.68
N HIS A 189 -8.35 25.80 4.01
CA HIS A 189 -8.60 24.39 3.91
C HIS A 189 -7.31 23.63 3.64
N TRP A 190 -7.30 22.35 3.99
CA TRP A 190 -6.15 21.48 3.76
C TRP A 190 -6.58 20.27 2.94
N VAL A 191 -5.85 20.00 1.86
CA VAL A 191 -6.09 18.88 0.95
C VAL A 191 -4.83 18.06 0.79
N ILE A 192 -4.95 16.82 0.31
CA ILE A 192 -3.80 15.95 0.04
C ILE A 192 -3.61 15.87 -1.46
N LEU A 193 -2.43 16.20 -1.97
CA LEU A 193 -2.08 15.95 -3.37
C LEU A 193 -1.70 14.48 -3.52
N THR A 194 -2.34 13.79 -4.45
CA THR A 194 -2.18 12.34 -4.65
C THR A 194 -1.51 11.96 -5.96
N GLY A 195 -1.15 12.95 -6.77
CA GLY A 195 -0.62 12.74 -8.11
C GLY A 195 -0.84 13.95 -9.00
N LYS A 196 -0.55 13.79 -10.29
CA LYS A 196 -0.71 14.81 -11.33
C LYS A 196 -1.21 14.14 -12.60
N ARG A 197 -2.30 14.64 -13.16
CA ARG A 197 -2.87 14.13 -14.42
C ARG A 197 -3.35 15.29 -15.28
N ASN A 198 -3.09 15.21 -16.59
CA ASN A 198 -3.51 16.25 -17.55
C ASN A 198 -3.08 17.68 -17.14
N GLY A 199 -1.93 17.82 -16.47
CA GLY A 199 -1.39 19.12 -16.05
C GLY A 199 -1.97 19.71 -14.75
N THR A 200 -2.93 19.05 -14.09
CA THR A 200 -3.45 19.44 -12.76
C THR A 200 -3.10 18.38 -11.72
N TYR A 201 -3.07 18.76 -10.44
CA TYR A 201 -2.86 17.81 -9.34
C TYR A 201 -4.14 17.09 -9.01
N THR A 202 -4.08 15.76 -8.87
CA THR A 202 -5.17 14.99 -8.27
C THR A 202 -5.11 15.17 -6.76
N ILE A 203 -6.27 15.28 -6.12
CA ILE A 203 -6.37 15.54 -4.68
C ILE A 203 -7.37 14.60 -3.99
N VAL A 204 -7.14 14.44 -2.69
CA VAL A 204 -8.16 14.07 -1.72
C VAL A 204 -8.54 15.33 -0.95
N ASP A 205 -9.79 15.75 -1.12
CA ASP A 205 -10.42 16.82 -0.35
C ASP A 205 -11.15 16.19 0.85
N PRO A 206 -10.75 16.50 2.10
CA PRO A 206 -11.35 15.89 3.28
C PRO A 206 -12.78 16.36 3.55
N TYR A 207 -13.31 17.37 2.84
CA TYR A 207 -14.67 17.82 3.04
C TYR A 207 -15.63 17.16 2.04
N ASN A 208 -16.51 16.28 2.53
CA ASN A 208 -17.67 15.80 1.78
C ASN A 208 -18.94 16.21 2.54
N PRO A 209 -19.86 16.99 1.92
CA PRO A 209 -21.03 17.52 2.63
C PRO A 209 -22.03 16.46 3.06
N ASP A 210 -21.93 15.21 2.59
CA ASP A 210 -22.74 14.09 3.08
C ASP A 210 -22.24 13.60 4.46
N PRO A 211 -22.99 13.85 5.55
CA PRO A 211 -22.55 13.51 6.91
C PRO A 211 -22.57 12.01 7.20
N THR A 212 -23.22 11.21 6.34
CA THR A 212 -23.33 9.75 6.48
C THR A 212 -22.19 9.01 5.79
N SER A 213 -21.44 9.70 4.92
CA SER A 213 -20.30 9.14 4.22
C SER A 213 -19.01 9.36 5.04
N PRO A 214 -18.27 8.29 5.39
CA PRO A 214 -16.95 8.45 6.01
C PRO A 214 -15.87 8.86 4.99
N TYR A 215 -16.23 8.97 3.70
CA TYR A 215 -15.27 9.18 2.61
C TYR A 215 -15.25 10.62 2.10
N GLY A 216 -14.06 11.22 2.09
CA GLY A 216 -13.77 12.50 1.44
C GLY A 216 -13.86 12.40 -0.09
N VAL A 217 -13.68 13.53 -0.77
CA VAL A 217 -13.84 13.63 -2.22
C VAL A 217 -12.50 13.45 -2.93
N ARG A 218 -12.44 12.52 -3.88
CA ARG A 218 -11.30 12.41 -4.81
C ARG A 218 -11.58 13.26 -6.04
N THR A 219 -10.79 14.29 -6.28
CA THR A 219 -10.99 15.25 -7.37
C THR A 219 -9.64 15.81 -7.84
N THR A 220 -9.63 16.97 -8.49
CA THR A 220 -8.42 17.70 -8.89
C THR A 220 -8.38 19.08 -8.25
N LEU A 221 -7.19 19.69 -8.21
CA LEU A 221 -6.97 20.99 -7.59
C LEU A 221 -7.84 22.10 -8.22
N ASP A 222 -8.12 22.01 -9.52
CA ASP A 222 -8.99 22.93 -10.27
C ASP A 222 -10.49 22.65 -10.12
N ALA A 223 -10.86 21.53 -9.48
CA ALA A 223 -12.23 21.09 -9.26
C ALA A 223 -12.46 20.61 -7.81
N GLY A 224 -11.83 21.30 -6.85
CA GLY A 224 -12.07 21.09 -5.42
C GLY A 224 -13.54 21.28 -5.03
N VAL A 225 -13.91 20.86 -3.82
CA VAL A 225 -15.31 20.89 -3.37
C VAL A 225 -15.87 22.31 -3.31
N HIS A 226 -15.03 23.31 -3.02
CA HIS A 226 -15.40 24.72 -3.04
C HIS A 226 -15.00 25.45 -4.35
N GLY A 227 -14.53 24.73 -5.36
CA GLY A 227 -14.06 25.25 -6.64
C GLY A 227 -12.58 25.05 -6.87
N SER A 228 -11.99 25.90 -7.72
CA SER A 228 -10.55 25.83 -8.00
C SER A 228 -9.73 26.35 -6.81
N TYR A 229 -8.75 25.56 -6.40
CA TYR A 229 -7.88 25.84 -5.27
C TYR A 229 -6.54 26.41 -5.71
N ILE A 230 -6.04 27.35 -4.91
CA ILE A 230 -4.70 27.91 -5.00
C ILE A 230 -3.94 27.44 -3.76
N ILE A 231 -2.71 26.95 -3.95
CA ILE A 231 -1.84 26.48 -2.86
C ILE A 231 -1.10 27.68 -2.28
N ASP A 232 -1.23 27.91 -0.97
CA ASP A 232 -0.51 28.96 -0.23
C ASP A 232 0.78 28.42 0.39
N ARG A 233 0.65 27.28 1.07
CA ARG A 233 1.76 26.52 1.62
C ARG A 233 1.48 25.04 1.49
N PHE A 234 2.52 24.25 1.63
CA PHE A 234 2.38 22.80 1.65
C PHE A 234 3.45 22.19 2.54
N VAL A 235 3.15 20.99 3.01
CA VAL A 235 4.09 20.15 3.72
C VAL A 235 4.33 18.89 2.92
N VAL A 236 5.60 18.54 2.75
CA VAL A 236 6.00 17.22 2.22
C VAL A 236 6.19 16.32 3.42
N VAL A 237 5.47 15.20 3.42
CA VAL A 237 5.51 14.18 4.47
C VAL A 237 6.19 12.94 3.91
N VAL A 238 7.34 12.62 4.49
CA VAL A 238 8.10 11.41 4.24
C VAL A 238 7.82 10.47 5.40
N GLY A 239 7.32 9.28 5.11
CA GLY A 239 7.02 8.26 6.11
C GLY A 239 7.80 6.97 5.88
N PRO A 240 7.55 5.93 6.70
CA PRO A 240 8.16 4.62 6.52
C PRO A 240 7.89 4.09 5.11
N SER A 241 8.87 3.37 4.57
CA SER A 241 8.81 2.77 3.23
C SER A 241 7.50 2.01 3.08
N VAL A 242 6.69 2.50 2.15
CA VAL A 242 5.34 2.01 1.94
C VAL A 242 5.44 0.54 1.48
N ASP A 243 6.48 0.15 0.73
CA ASP A 243 6.61 -1.11 -0.01
C ASP A 243 7.30 -2.31 0.69
N ASP A 244 7.69 -2.20 1.96
CA ASP A 244 8.53 -3.24 2.60
C ASP A 244 7.77 -4.38 3.28
N LEU A 245 6.51 -4.66 2.92
CA LEU A 245 5.86 -5.88 3.41
C LEU A 245 6.37 -7.10 2.65
N HIS A 246 7.51 -7.61 3.08
CA HIS A 246 8.04 -8.89 2.64
C HIS A 246 7.22 -10.02 3.27
N LEU A 247 6.52 -10.79 2.43
CA LEU A 247 5.84 -12.01 2.84
C LEU A 247 6.68 -13.19 2.41
N GLU A 248 7.02 -14.06 3.36
CA GLU A 248 7.58 -15.38 3.09
C GLU A 248 6.59 -16.47 3.54
N VAL A 249 6.48 -17.54 2.78
CA VAL A 249 5.68 -18.73 3.02
C VAL A 249 6.67 -19.87 3.14
N GLN A 250 6.83 -20.34 4.35
CA GLN A 250 7.72 -21.45 4.66
C GLN A 250 6.94 -22.75 4.57
N VAL A 251 7.57 -23.71 3.89
CA VAL A 251 7.08 -25.08 3.75
C VAL A 251 8.00 -25.99 4.55
N SER A 252 7.44 -26.79 5.45
CA SER A 252 8.20 -27.70 6.28
C SER A 252 7.59 -29.12 6.26
N PRO A 253 8.39 -30.16 5.95
CA PRO A 253 9.78 -30.09 5.49
C PRO A 253 9.85 -29.48 4.08
N LEU A 254 10.88 -28.68 3.77
CA LEU A 254 11.00 -28.06 2.45
C LEU A 254 11.37 -29.12 1.39
N GLN A 255 10.37 -29.56 0.62
CA GLN A 255 10.55 -30.54 -0.45
C GLN A 255 9.75 -30.12 -1.70
N ALA A 256 10.30 -30.47 -2.87
CA ALA A 256 9.59 -30.28 -4.14
C ALA A 256 8.50 -31.34 -4.36
N SER A 257 8.66 -32.51 -3.74
CA SER A 257 7.69 -33.60 -3.79
C SER A 257 7.53 -34.28 -2.43
N TYR A 258 6.32 -34.75 -2.15
CA TYR A 258 5.92 -35.46 -0.94
C TYR A 258 5.25 -36.77 -1.33
N ARG A 259 5.22 -37.73 -0.41
CA ARG A 259 4.48 -38.99 -0.57
C ARG A 259 3.19 -38.96 0.24
N VAL A 260 2.23 -39.79 -0.16
CA VAL A 260 1.09 -40.13 0.71
C VAL A 260 1.61 -40.59 2.08
N GLY A 261 1.10 -40.00 3.15
CA GLY A 261 1.55 -40.20 4.53
C GLY A 261 2.59 -39.19 5.03
N ASP A 262 3.20 -38.39 4.15
CA ASP A 262 4.10 -37.32 4.57
C ASP A 262 3.30 -36.13 5.13
N PRO A 263 3.76 -35.51 6.23
CA PRO A 263 3.19 -34.27 6.73
C PRO A 263 3.71 -33.07 5.95
N ILE A 264 2.87 -32.04 5.82
CA ILE A 264 3.27 -30.71 5.37
C ILE A 264 2.79 -29.67 6.38
N ARG A 265 3.63 -28.67 6.60
CA ARG A 265 3.29 -27.46 7.33
C ARG A 265 3.55 -26.23 6.47
N LEU A 266 2.56 -25.35 6.37
CA LEU A 266 2.69 -24.04 5.75
C LEU A 266 2.59 -22.96 6.82
N ALA A 267 3.63 -22.13 6.88
CA ALA A 267 3.69 -20.99 7.77
C ALA A 267 3.92 -19.71 6.98
N MET A 268 3.29 -18.63 7.43
CA MET A 268 3.54 -17.28 6.96
C MET A 268 4.59 -16.65 7.86
N VAL A 269 5.64 -16.09 7.28
CA VAL A 269 6.69 -15.34 7.96
C VAL A 269 6.70 -13.93 7.37
N THR A 270 6.57 -12.94 8.25
CA THR A 270 6.75 -11.54 7.87
C THR A 270 7.81 -10.94 8.77
N PRO A 271 8.75 -10.13 8.25
CA PRO A 271 9.44 -9.17 9.09
C PRO A 271 8.39 -8.35 9.85
N ARG A 272 8.75 -7.88 11.04
CA ARG A 272 7.85 -7.11 11.88
C ARG A 272 7.29 -5.94 11.07
N SER A 273 5.99 -5.97 10.81
CA SER A 273 5.31 -4.95 10.02
C SER A 273 4.31 -4.21 10.90
N SER A 274 4.31 -2.88 10.82
CA SER A 274 3.29 -2.03 11.40
C SER A 274 2.08 -1.95 10.46
N GLY A 275 0.88 -1.96 11.05
CA GLY A 275 -0.39 -1.87 10.34
C GLY A 275 -1.30 -3.08 10.55
N ALA A 276 -2.58 -2.91 10.22
CA ALA A 276 -3.59 -3.96 10.31
C ALA A 276 -3.80 -4.63 8.95
N PHE A 277 -3.46 -5.91 8.89
CA PHE A 277 -3.50 -6.73 7.68
C PHE A 277 -4.50 -7.87 7.79
N LEU A 278 -5.10 -8.20 6.65
CA LEU A 278 -5.92 -9.38 6.42
C LEU A 278 -5.13 -10.35 5.53
N PRO A 279 -4.57 -11.45 6.09
CA PRO A 279 -3.94 -12.51 5.32
C PRO A 279 -4.98 -13.35 4.57
N PHE A 280 -4.61 -13.82 3.38
CA PHE A 280 -5.41 -14.67 2.53
C PHE A 280 -4.55 -15.79 1.96
N ALA A 281 -5.15 -16.96 1.76
CA ALA A 281 -4.54 -18.03 0.98
C ALA A 281 -5.56 -18.62 0.01
N ARG A 282 -5.10 -18.93 -1.20
CA ARG A 282 -5.85 -19.61 -2.24
C ARG A 282 -5.06 -20.82 -2.69
N VAL A 283 -5.72 -21.97 -2.73
CA VAL A 283 -5.13 -23.23 -3.17
C VAL A 283 -5.68 -23.60 -4.55
N THR A 284 -4.82 -24.21 -5.36
CA THR A 284 -5.19 -24.98 -6.55
C THR A 284 -4.83 -26.43 -6.29
N THR A 285 -5.86 -27.28 -6.24
CA THR A 285 -5.72 -28.72 -5.99
C THR A 285 -5.22 -29.46 -7.24
N PRO A 286 -4.84 -30.74 -7.12
CA PRO A 286 -4.45 -31.58 -8.25
C PRO A 286 -5.51 -31.70 -9.35
N SER A 287 -6.79 -31.63 -8.98
CA SER A 287 -7.90 -31.63 -9.93
C SER A 287 -8.08 -30.29 -10.67
N GLY A 288 -7.28 -29.28 -10.34
CA GLY A 288 -7.40 -27.92 -10.85
C GLY A 288 -8.46 -27.08 -10.16
N GLN A 289 -9.09 -27.58 -9.10
CA GLN A 289 -10.07 -26.82 -8.33
C GLN A 289 -9.37 -25.69 -7.56
N ILE A 290 -9.93 -24.49 -7.67
CA ILE A 290 -9.47 -23.31 -6.94
C ILE A 290 -10.38 -23.09 -5.74
N ALA A 291 -9.79 -22.95 -4.56
CA ALA A 291 -10.52 -22.63 -3.34
C ALA A 291 -9.73 -21.66 -2.45
N TYR A 292 -10.45 -20.88 -1.66
CA TYR A 292 -9.89 -20.05 -0.61
C TYR A 292 -9.81 -20.84 0.69
N VAL A 293 -8.74 -20.61 1.42
CA VAL A 293 -8.50 -21.23 2.71
C VAL A 293 -9.21 -20.43 3.78
N VAL A 294 -9.94 -21.11 4.64
CA VAL A 294 -10.58 -20.54 5.82
C VAL A 294 -10.07 -21.33 7.02
N LEU A 295 -9.72 -20.65 8.10
CA LEU A 295 -9.30 -21.33 9.33
C LEU A 295 -10.51 -21.71 10.17
N ASP A 296 -10.41 -22.85 10.86
CA ASP A 296 -11.34 -23.19 11.92
C ASP A 296 -11.00 -22.33 13.15
N GLY A 297 -11.98 -21.60 13.68
CA GLY A 297 -11.80 -20.74 14.84
C GLY A 297 -11.42 -21.50 16.11
N ALA A 298 -11.71 -22.81 16.18
CA ALA A 298 -11.32 -23.67 17.30
C ALA A 298 -9.90 -24.25 17.16
N ASP A 299 -9.41 -24.42 15.93
CA ASP A 299 -8.07 -24.93 15.63
C ASP A 299 -7.52 -24.25 14.35
N PRO A 300 -6.72 -23.17 14.50
CA PRO A 300 -6.22 -22.41 13.37
C PRO A 300 -5.20 -23.18 12.50
N SER A 301 -4.80 -24.40 12.90
CA SER A 301 -3.96 -25.27 12.08
C SER A 301 -4.75 -26.11 11.08
N ARG A 302 -6.07 -26.21 11.25
CA ARG A 302 -6.98 -26.92 10.34
C ARG A 302 -7.60 -25.96 9.34
N ALA A 303 -7.16 -26.11 8.10
CA ALA A 303 -7.71 -25.40 6.96
C ALA A 303 -9.00 -26.08 6.45
N ARG A 304 -10.03 -25.29 6.15
CA ARG A 304 -11.16 -25.69 5.31
C ARG A 304 -11.15 -24.89 4.02
N TYR A 305 -11.75 -25.45 2.98
CA TYR A 305 -11.76 -24.85 1.64
C TYR A 305 -13.13 -24.24 1.33
N SER A 306 -13.16 -23.01 0.81
CA SER A 306 -14.37 -22.28 0.43
C SER A 306 -14.26 -21.73 -0.99
N ALA A 307 -15.38 -21.68 -1.70
CA ALA A 307 -15.45 -20.97 -2.99
C ALA A 307 -15.44 -19.44 -2.81
N THR A 308 -15.83 -18.97 -1.62
CA THR A 308 -15.91 -17.54 -1.30
C THR A 308 -14.58 -17.05 -0.73
N ARG A 309 -14.08 -15.93 -1.24
CA ARG A 309 -12.89 -15.25 -0.73
C ARG A 309 -13.12 -14.80 0.71
N GLN A 310 -12.28 -15.28 1.62
CA GLN A 310 -12.29 -14.94 3.04
C GLN A 310 -10.86 -14.83 3.54
N SER A 311 -10.63 -13.93 4.51
CA SER A 311 -9.33 -13.84 5.17
C SER A 311 -9.12 -15.05 6.09
N LEU A 312 -7.86 -15.43 6.28
CA LEU A 312 -7.46 -16.46 7.23
C LEU A 312 -7.77 -16.07 8.68
N VAL A 313 -7.89 -14.78 8.99
CA VAL A 313 -8.33 -14.26 10.29
C VAL A 313 -9.58 -13.39 10.12
N PRO A 314 -10.48 -13.34 11.13
CA PRO A 314 -11.70 -12.55 11.03
C PRO A 314 -11.44 -11.05 11.04
N ASP A 315 -10.45 -10.61 11.83
CA ASP A 315 -10.17 -9.20 12.07
C ASP A 315 -8.76 -8.83 11.61
N PRO A 316 -8.57 -7.60 11.06
CA PRO A 316 -7.26 -7.08 10.72
C PRO A 316 -6.30 -7.09 11.93
N ARG A 317 -5.05 -7.50 11.69
CA ARG A 317 -4.03 -7.55 12.76
C ARG A 317 -2.64 -7.23 12.24
N SER A 318 -1.76 -6.81 13.15
CA SER A 318 -0.33 -6.71 12.85
C SER A 318 0.30 -8.09 12.70
N LEU A 319 1.12 -8.24 11.66
CA LEU A 319 1.83 -9.49 11.38
C LEU A 319 3.22 -9.39 12.00
N THR A 320 3.40 -10.10 13.13
CA THR A 320 4.56 -9.93 14.02
C THR A 320 5.17 -11.26 14.47
N SER A 321 5.19 -12.29 13.62
CA SER A 321 5.92 -13.54 13.85
C SER A 321 5.73 -14.50 12.68
N GLU A 322 6.39 -15.64 12.74
CA GLU A 322 5.94 -16.84 12.05
C GLU A 322 4.53 -17.22 12.53
N TRP A 323 3.66 -17.61 11.59
CA TRP A 323 2.31 -18.07 11.85
C TRP A 323 1.96 -19.26 10.97
N THR A 324 1.83 -20.44 11.58
CA THR A 324 1.35 -21.65 10.90
C THR A 324 -0.16 -21.57 10.70
N TRP A 325 -0.61 -21.75 9.46
CA TRP A 325 -2.03 -21.67 9.08
C TRP A 325 -2.52 -22.93 8.35
N HIS A 326 -1.64 -23.86 8.01
CA HIS A 326 -2.01 -25.16 7.46
C HIS A 326 -1.04 -26.24 7.91
N SER A 327 -1.58 -27.34 8.43
CA SER A 327 -0.83 -28.53 8.78
C SER A 327 -1.68 -29.76 8.46
N GLU A 328 -1.22 -30.60 7.54
CA GLU A 328 -1.96 -31.79 7.09
C GLU A 328 -1.02 -32.95 6.75
N THR A 329 -1.56 -34.16 6.71
CA THR A 329 -0.87 -35.37 6.23
C THR A 329 -1.56 -35.83 4.96
N PHE A 330 -0.80 -36.04 3.88
CA PHE A 330 -1.38 -36.36 2.59
C PHE A 330 -2.03 -37.74 2.56
N SER A 331 -3.19 -37.82 1.93
CA SER A 331 -3.95 -39.03 1.62
C SER A 331 -3.84 -39.39 0.13
N ALA A 332 -4.39 -40.55 -0.25
CA ALA A 332 -4.42 -40.96 -1.66
C ALA A 332 -5.26 -40.01 -2.55
N ALA A 333 -6.19 -39.24 -1.97
CA ALA A 333 -6.98 -38.25 -2.71
C ALA A 333 -6.16 -37.00 -3.07
N ASP A 334 -5.01 -36.80 -2.43
CA ASP A 334 -4.18 -35.59 -2.56
C ASP A 334 -3.09 -35.74 -3.62
N VAL A 335 -3.01 -36.88 -4.32
CA VAL A 335 -1.99 -37.15 -5.34
C VAL A 335 -2.09 -36.16 -6.49
N GLY A 336 -0.93 -35.62 -6.88
CA GLY A 336 -0.73 -34.69 -7.98
C GLY A 336 -0.20 -33.33 -7.53
N ARG A 337 -0.34 -32.33 -8.39
CA ARG A 337 0.29 -31.01 -8.19
C ARG A 337 -0.60 -30.09 -7.37
N TRP A 338 -0.02 -29.52 -6.32
CA TRP A 338 -0.62 -28.46 -5.52
C TRP A 338 0.07 -27.13 -5.78
N SER A 339 -0.71 -26.05 -5.75
CA SER A 339 -0.18 -24.68 -5.77
C SER A 339 -0.93 -23.82 -4.78
N TRP A 340 -0.21 -22.97 -4.07
CA TRP A 340 -0.78 -22.04 -3.11
C TRP A 340 -0.34 -20.63 -3.48
N GLU A 341 -1.30 -19.72 -3.50
CA GLU A 341 -1.05 -18.28 -3.55
C GLU A 341 -1.43 -17.71 -2.18
N VAL A 342 -0.47 -17.10 -1.50
CA VAL A 342 -0.67 -16.44 -0.22
C VAL A 342 -0.37 -14.96 -0.40
N TRP A 343 -1.21 -14.12 0.16
CA TRP A 343 -1.01 -12.68 0.15
C TRP A 343 -1.62 -12.07 1.39
N VAL A 344 -1.38 -10.79 1.59
CA VAL A 344 -2.02 -10.02 2.64
C VAL A 344 -2.62 -8.76 2.03
N GLU A 345 -3.59 -8.17 2.69
CA GLU A 345 -4.23 -6.93 2.28
C GLU A 345 -4.27 -5.99 3.47
N ARG A 346 -4.13 -4.68 3.25
CA ARG A 346 -4.37 -3.70 4.32
C ARG A 346 -5.87 -3.59 4.55
N SER A 347 -6.28 -3.45 5.81
CA SER A 347 -7.69 -3.24 6.18
C SER A 347 -8.32 -2.02 5.48
N LEU A 348 -7.52 -0.98 5.26
CA LEU A 348 -7.93 0.28 4.64
C LEU A 348 -7.96 0.23 3.10
N GLU A 349 -7.41 -0.82 2.49
CA GLU A 349 -7.36 -1.01 1.03
C GLU A 349 -7.80 -2.44 0.64
N PRO A 350 -9.05 -2.85 0.96
CA PRO A 350 -9.51 -4.20 0.67
C PRO A 350 -9.52 -4.45 -0.84
N GLY A 351 -8.96 -5.60 -1.26
CA GLY A 351 -8.81 -5.96 -2.68
C GLY A 351 -7.40 -5.80 -3.24
N THR A 352 -6.54 -4.99 -2.61
CA THR A 352 -5.16 -4.80 -3.06
C THR A 352 -4.25 -5.85 -2.43
N LYS A 353 -3.79 -6.81 -3.23
CA LYS A 353 -2.82 -7.82 -2.79
C LYS A 353 -1.46 -7.17 -2.58
N ILE A 354 -1.00 -7.12 -1.33
CA ILE A 354 0.37 -6.75 -0.96
C ILE A 354 1.07 -7.98 -0.38
N GLY A 355 2.41 -7.99 -0.35
CA GLY A 355 3.22 -9.11 0.17
C GLY A 355 2.73 -10.46 -0.34
N ARG A 356 2.98 -10.78 -1.62
CA ARG A 356 2.43 -11.97 -2.29
C ARG A 356 3.52 -13.01 -2.51
N GLN A 357 3.19 -14.27 -2.25
CA GLN A 357 4.02 -15.40 -2.64
C GLN A 357 3.19 -16.56 -3.18
N THR A 358 3.79 -17.28 -4.12
CA THR A 358 3.25 -18.52 -4.64
C THR A 358 4.22 -19.64 -4.34
N ILE A 359 3.72 -20.76 -3.84
CA ILE A 359 4.47 -22.00 -3.66
C ILE A 359 3.78 -23.13 -4.42
N SER A 360 4.53 -24.17 -4.78
CA SER A 360 3.98 -25.36 -5.43
C SER A 360 4.80 -26.57 -5.06
N TYR A 361 4.14 -27.72 -4.98
CA TYR A 361 4.75 -29.02 -4.75
C TYR A 361 3.92 -30.13 -5.40
N GLU A 362 4.48 -31.33 -5.46
CA GLU A 362 3.82 -32.52 -6.01
C GLU A 362 3.67 -33.60 -4.96
N VAL A 363 2.50 -34.24 -4.87
CA VAL A 363 2.26 -35.38 -4.00
C VAL A 363 2.21 -36.64 -4.85
N THR A 364 3.07 -37.62 -4.56
CA THR A 364 3.14 -38.89 -5.28
C THR A 364 2.56 -40.04 -4.47
N SER A 365 2.13 -41.09 -5.17
CA SER A 365 1.60 -42.28 -4.50
C SER A 365 2.71 -43.02 -3.72
N ALA A 366 2.35 -43.66 -2.61
CA ALA A 366 3.32 -44.39 -1.76
C ALA A 366 3.99 -45.59 -2.47
N ASN A 367 3.44 -46.04 -3.61
CA ASN A 367 3.87 -47.26 -4.32
C ASN A 367 4.77 -47.02 -5.53
N GLU A 368 5.10 -45.78 -5.87
CA GLU A 368 6.10 -45.54 -6.90
C GLU A 368 7.50 -45.80 -6.32
N THR A 369 8.05 -46.96 -6.65
CA THR A 369 9.49 -47.18 -6.58
C THR A 369 10.18 -46.02 -7.28
N SER A 370 10.95 -45.26 -6.49
CA SER A 370 11.77 -44.13 -6.95
C SER A 370 12.34 -44.41 -8.35
N PRO A 371 12.31 -43.46 -9.30
CA PRO A 371 12.89 -43.64 -10.63
C PRO A 371 14.38 -44.00 -10.58
N LEU A 372 15.09 -43.66 -9.50
CA LEU A 372 16.45 -44.12 -9.23
C LEU A 372 16.53 -45.64 -8.99
N GLY A 373 15.54 -46.24 -8.32
CA GLY A 373 15.47 -47.68 -8.08
C GLY A 373 15.27 -48.47 -9.38
N ALA A 374 14.39 -48.00 -10.26
CA ALA A 374 14.18 -48.61 -11.57
C ALA A 374 15.40 -48.46 -12.49
N ALA A 375 16.08 -47.30 -12.46
CA ALA A 375 17.31 -47.07 -13.22
C ALA A 375 18.48 -47.95 -12.71
N VAL A 376 18.64 -48.10 -11.39
CA VAL A 376 19.68 -48.96 -10.79
C VAL A 376 19.42 -50.44 -11.08
N LEU A 377 18.16 -50.89 -11.02
CA LEU A 377 17.77 -52.24 -11.44
C LEU A 377 18.01 -52.48 -12.93
N GLY A 378 17.73 -51.50 -13.78
CA GLY A 378 18.03 -51.54 -15.22
C GLY A 378 19.53 -51.67 -15.50
N ILE A 379 20.37 -50.88 -14.80
CA ILE A 379 21.84 -50.94 -14.92
C ILE A 379 22.37 -52.30 -14.44
N LEU A 380 21.88 -52.80 -13.30
CA LEU A 380 22.26 -54.12 -12.78
C LEU A 380 21.87 -55.26 -13.73
N LEU A 381 20.72 -55.16 -14.38
CA LEU A 381 20.28 -56.15 -15.37
C LEU A 381 21.18 -56.14 -16.62
N VAL A 382 21.57 -54.96 -17.11
CA VAL A 382 22.49 -54.83 -18.25
C VAL A 382 23.87 -55.41 -17.92
N VAL A 383 24.39 -55.14 -16.73
CA VAL A 383 25.67 -55.71 -16.26
C VAL A 383 25.59 -57.22 -16.13
N ALA A 384 24.49 -57.76 -15.61
CA ALA A 384 24.29 -59.21 -15.49
C ALA A 384 24.24 -59.90 -16.87
N ILE A 385 23.53 -59.31 -17.83
CA ILE A 385 23.46 -59.83 -19.21
C ILE A 385 24.84 -59.79 -19.88
N ALA A 386 25.60 -58.70 -19.71
CA ALA A 386 26.94 -58.56 -20.24
C ALA A 386 27.92 -59.60 -19.62
N ALA A 387 27.82 -59.86 -18.32
CA ALA A 387 28.62 -60.85 -17.63
C ALA A 387 28.31 -62.27 -18.13
N ILE A 388 27.03 -62.61 -18.34
CA ILE A 388 26.63 -63.90 -18.91
C ILE A 388 27.16 -64.07 -20.34
N ALA A 389 27.08 -63.03 -21.17
CA ALA A 389 27.60 -63.05 -22.54
C ALA A 389 29.14 -63.18 -22.59
N PHE A 390 29.85 -62.59 -21.63
CA PHE A 390 31.30 -62.71 -21.50
C PHE A 390 31.72 -64.12 -21.04
N ILE A 391 30.98 -64.73 -20.11
CA ILE A 391 31.24 -66.10 -19.64
C ILE A 391 30.96 -67.11 -20.76
N SER A 392 29.90 -66.94 -21.54
CA SER A 392 29.58 -67.84 -22.64
C SER A 392 30.57 -67.73 -23.80
N THR A 393 31.08 -66.53 -24.10
CA THR A 393 32.16 -66.36 -25.11
C THR A 393 33.50 -66.95 -24.65
N LEU A 394 33.82 -66.91 -23.35
CA LEU A 394 34.97 -67.61 -22.78
C LEU A 394 34.83 -69.14 -22.87
N GLN A 395 33.62 -69.68 -22.73
CA GLN A 395 33.38 -71.13 -22.84
C GLN A 395 33.47 -71.65 -24.28
N THR A 396 33.14 -70.84 -25.28
CA THR A 396 33.26 -71.22 -26.71
C THR A 396 34.66 -71.06 -27.29
N GLY A 397 35.60 -70.44 -26.57
CA GLY A 397 36.98 -70.22 -27.00
C GLY A 397 38.00 -71.25 -26.49
N ILE A 398 37.54 -72.33 -25.85
CA ILE A 398 38.37 -73.40 -25.25
C ILE A 398 38.26 -74.72 -26.04
N GLU A 399 37.64 -74.72 -27.23
CA GLU A 399 37.71 -75.85 -28.17
C GLU A 399 38.80 -75.69 -29.23
#